data_AF-A0A6A7VWY9-F1
#
_entry.id   AF-A0A6A7VWY9-F1
#
_cell.length_a   1.000
_cell.length_b   1.000
_cell.length_c   1.000
_cell.angle_alpha   90.00
_cell.angle_beta   90.00
_cell.angle_gamma   90.00
#
_symmetry.space_group_name_H-M   'P 1'
#
loop_
_entity.id
_entity.type
_entity.pdbx_description
1 polymer ?
#
loop_
_entity_poly.entity_id
_entity_poly.type
_entity_poly.pdbx_seq_one_letter_code
_entity_poly.pdbx_strand_id
1 'polypeptide(L)'
;MLKGQLYINGKDAYITWGIFLDETALSALMTPAPNKEFISNKYRSKDGKSVIKHNPRLDEREITLPFNMTAKDSDTFLMNYARFCEEVLAKGELVIRTRFQPNVWYRCIYLSCTQFSQCIREMAKFSLKLNEPDPSDRGETSKYIS
;
A
#
# COMPACT_ATOMS: atom_id res chain seq x y z
N MET A 1 1.41 -6.38 20.24
CA MET A 1 0.22 -7.14 19.84
C MET A 1 -0.13 -6.80 18.39
N LEU A 2 -0.22 -7.79 17.48
CA LEU A 2 -0.40 -7.62 16.03
C LEU A 2 -1.88 -7.43 15.61
N LYS A 3 -2.81 -7.96 16.40
CA LYS A 3 -4.25 -7.72 16.24
C LYS A 3 -4.57 -6.22 16.26
N GLY A 4 -5.42 -5.78 15.33
CA GLY A 4 -5.87 -4.41 15.17
C GLY A 4 -4.82 -3.44 14.61
N GLN A 5 -3.66 -3.93 14.13
CA GLN A 5 -2.64 -3.06 13.55
C GLN A 5 -2.89 -2.70 12.09
N LEU A 6 -3.33 -3.69 11.31
CA LEU A 6 -3.54 -3.60 9.87
C LEU A 6 -4.94 -4.10 9.54
N TYR A 7 -5.65 -3.31 8.75
CA TYR A 7 -6.91 -3.69 8.15
C TYR A 7 -6.79 -3.59 6.63
N ILE A 8 -7.30 -4.61 5.94
CA ILE A 8 -7.41 -4.63 4.49
C ILE A 8 -8.87 -4.86 4.15
N ASN A 9 -9.45 -3.96 3.35
CA ASN A 9 -10.86 -4.02 2.93
C ASN A 9 -11.82 -4.19 4.13
N GLY A 10 -11.53 -3.47 5.22
CA GLY A 10 -12.31 -3.47 6.47
C GLY A 10 -12.07 -4.66 7.40
N LYS A 11 -11.34 -5.69 6.99
CA LYS A 11 -11.04 -6.88 7.82
C LYS A 11 -9.69 -6.74 8.52
N ASP A 12 -9.59 -7.21 9.76
CA ASP A 12 -8.31 -7.31 10.47
C ASP A 12 -7.41 -8.32 9.77
N ALA A 13 -6.29 -7.85 9.21
CA ALA A 13 -5.45 -8.67 8.34
C ALA A 13 -4.74 -9.79 9.08
N TYR A 14 -4.39 -9.56 10.35
CA TYR A 14 -3.69 -10.56 11.18
C TYR A 14 -4.64 -11.69 11.59
N ILE A 15 -5.86 -11.35 11.99
CA ILE A 15 -6.86 -12.38 12.34
C ILE A 15 -7.31 -13.16 11.10
N THR A 16 -7.51 -12.47 9.97
CA THR A 16 -8.14 -13.08 8.79
C THR A 16 -7.18 -13.93 7.99
N TRP A 17 -5.94 -13.46 7.79
CA TRP A 17 -4.96 -14.12 6.93
C TRP A 17 -3.59 -14.32 7.59
N GLY A 18 -3.40 -13.90 8.85
CA GLY A 18 -2.08 -13.93 9.49
C GLY A 18 -1.12 -12.86 8.98
N ILE A 19 -1.62 -11.82 8.29
CA ILE A 19 -0.79 -10.78 7.66
C ILE A 19 -0.52 -9.62 8.62
N PHE A 20 0.72 -9.16 8.65
CA PHE A 20 1.14 -7.98 9.41
C PHE A 20 2.25 -7.18 8.69
N LEU A 21 2.41 -5.93 9.11
CA LEU A 21 3.43 -5.00 8.61
C LEU A 21 4.64 -4.97 9.54
N ASP A 22 5.83 -4.84 8.98
CA ASP A 22 7.04 -4.45 9.70
C ASP A 22 7.30 -2.93 9.58
N GLU A 23 8.35 -2.43 10.23
CA GLU A 23 8.70 -1.00 10.20
C GLU A 23 9.06 -0.50 8.79
N THR A 24 9.62 -1.38 7.94
CA THR A 24 9.94 -1.05 6.55
C THR A 24 8.67 -0.86 5.72
N ALA A 25 7.64 -1.67 5.99
CA ALA A 25 6.33 -1.52 5.36
C ALA A 25 5.63 -0.23 5.79
N LEU A 26 5.69 0.12 7.08
CA LEU A 26 5.14 1.39 7.56
C LEU A 26 5.84 2.58 6.92
N SER A 27 7.18 2.53 6.82
CA SER A 27 7.96 3.58 6.15
C SER A 27 7.55 3.75 4.68
N ALA A 28 7.38 2.65 3.94
CA ALA A 28 6.92 2.68 2.55
C ALA A 28 5.52 3.30 2.42
N LEU A 29 4.58 2.90 3.28
CA LEU A 29 3.20 3.38 3.25
C LEU A 29 3.10 4.88 3.61
N MET A 30 3.86 5.30 4.62
CA MET A 30 3.87 6.65 5.19
C MET A 30 4.70 7.66 4.38
N THR A 31 5.53 7.20 3.44
CA THR A 31 6.25 8.08 2.53
C THR A 31 5.24 9.01 1.82
N PRO A 32 5.49 10.32 1.68
CA PRO A 32 4.55 11.21 0.97
C PRO A 32 4.45 10.88 -0.53
N ALA A 33 3.30 11.21 -1.13
CA ALA A 33 3.16 11.15 -2.58
C ALA A 33 3.95 12.27 -3.27
N PRO A 34 4.45 12.03 -4.49
CA PRO A 34 5.07 13.07 -5.29
C PRO A 34 4.02 14.12 -5.70
N ASN A 35 4.49 15.32 -6.04
CA ASN A 35 3.68 16.27 -6.77
C ASN A 35 3.75 15.96 -8.26
N LYS A 36 2.67 16.28 -8.98
CA LYS A 36 2.70 16.37 -10.44
C LYS A 36 3.80 17.33 -10.87
N GLU A 37 4.44 17.02 -11.99
CA GLU A 37 5.52 17.85 -12.50
C GLU A 37 5.05 19.29 -12.72
N PHE A 38 5.80 20.25 -12.19
CA PHE A 38 5.53 21.66 -12.44
C PHE A 38 5.92 22.04 -13.87
N ILE A 39 5.09 22.88 -14.50
CA ILE A 39 5.42 23.51 -15.79
C ILE A 39 6.72 24.30 -15.62
N SER A 40 7.71 23.99 -16.45
CA SER A 40 9.02 24.63 -16.38
C SER A 40 9.62 24.88 -17.76
N ASN A 41 10.48 25.89 -17.86
CA ASN A 41 11.21 26.21 -19.08
C ASN A 41 12.71 26.37 -18.79
N LYS A 42 13.54 25.72 -19.62
CA LYS A 42 14.99 25.66 -19.48
C LYS A 42 15.67 26.35 -20.65
N TYR A 43 15.99 27.63 -20.47
CA TYR A 43 16.66 28.45 -21.47
C TYR A 43 18.18 28.34 -21.33
N ARG A 44 18.92 28.20 -22.45
CA ARG A 44 20.39 28.17 -22.45
C ARG A 44 21.02 29.46 -21.90
N SER A 45 20.33 30.59 -22.06
CA SER A 45 20.84 31.92 -21.69
C SER A 45 20.70 32.26 -20.20
N LYS A 46 20.14 31.35 -19.39
CA LYS A 46 19.94 31.57 -17.95
C LYS A 46 20.39 30.33 -17.19
N ASP A 47 20.99 30.55 -16.03
CA ASP A 47 21.33 29.46 -15.12
C ASP A 47 20.05 28.81 -14.57
N GLY A 48 20.07 27.50 -14.43
CA GLY A 48 18.94 26.73 -13.91
C GLY A 48 17.74 26.65 -14.87
N LYS A 49 16.53 26.62 -14.31
CA LYS A 49 15.26 26.60 -15.07
C LYS A 49 14.21 27.48 -14.38
N SER A 50 13.33 28.11 -15.16
CA SER A 50 12.17 28.83 -14.63
C SER A 50 11.03 27.85 -14.39
N VAL A 51 10.33 27.95 -13.26
CA VAL A 51 9.26 27.02 -12.85
C VAL A 51 8.04 27.81 -12.40
N ILE A 52 6.86 27.45 -12.89
CA ILE A 52 5.59 28.05 -12.47
C ILE A 52 5.06 27.26 -11.26
N LYS A 53 5.21 27.81 -10.05
CA LYS A 53 4.99 27.10 -8.77
C LYS A 53 3.57 27.18 -8.19
N HIS A 54 2.59 27.66 -8.95
CA HIS A 54 1.20 27.77 -8.49
C HIS A 54 0.50 26.40 -8.40
N ASN A 55 -0.46 26.26 -7.46
CA ASN A 55 -1.40 25.14 -7.33
C ASN A 55 -0.75 23.74 -7.41
N PRO A 56 0.16 23.37 -6.48
CA PRO A 56 0.69 22.02 -6.44
C PRO A 56 -0.44 21.00 -6.30
N ARG A 57 -0.37 19.93 -7.10
CA ARG A 57 -1.27 18.78 -7.05
C ARG A 57 -0.45 17.53 -6.83
N LEU A 58 -0.95 16.62 -6.00
CA LEU A 58 -0.36 15.31 -5.83
C LEU A 58 -0.49 14.52 -7.13
N ASP A 59 0.55 13.77 -7.47
CA ASP A 59 0.48 12.76 -8.51
C ASP A 59 0.07 11.42 -7.91
N GLU A 60 -0.28 10.47 -8.77
CA GLU A 60 -0.35 9.07 -8.35
C GLU A 60 1.02 8.58 -7.87
N ARG A 61 1.04 7.45 -7.16
CA ARG A 61 2.30 6.82 -6.78
C ARG A 61 2.23 5.31 -6.80
N GLU A 62 3.37 4.71 -7.11
CA GLU A 62 3.60 3.30 -6.85
C GLU A 62 4.19 3.09 -5.46
N ILE A 63 3.69 2.08 -4.76
CA ILE A 63 4.14 1.67 -3.44
C ILE A 63 4.55 0.20 -3.55
N THR A 64 5.80 -0.11 -3.21
CA THR A 64 6.21 -1.50 -2.95
C THR A 64 6.09 -1.75 -1.46
N LEU A 65 5.07 -2.52 -1.06
CA LEU A 65 4.69 -2.72 0.33
C LEU A 65 5.02 -4.15 0.78
N PRO A 66 6.06 -4.34 1.63
CA PRO A 66 6.41 -5.65 2.15
C PRO A 66 5.39 -6.13 3.18
N PHE A 67 4.87 -7.33 2.97
CA PHE A 67 3.97 -8.05 3.85
C PHE A 67 4.69 -9.23 4.49
N ASN A 68 4.34 -9.50 5.75
CA ASN A 68 4.70 -10.72 6.44
C ASN A 68 3.42 -11.50 6.72
N MET A 69 3.44 -12.80 6.47
CA MET A 69 2.34 -13.72 6.79
C MET A 69 2.85 -14.79 7.75
N THR A 70 2.03 -15.15 8.74
CA THR A 70 2.33 -16.26 9.65
C THR A 70 1.08 -17.10 9.92
N ALA A 71 1.28 -18.40 10.15
CA ALA A 71 0.24 -19.32 10.59
C ALA A 71 0.78 -20.30 11.64
N LYS A 72 -0.12 -21.10 12.22
CA LYS A 72 0.23 -22.12 13.22
C LYS A 72 0.73 -23.44 12.62
N ASP A 73 0.38 -23.72 11.37
CA ASP A 73 0.72 -24.94 10.64
C ASP A 73 0.65 -24.68 9.12
N SER A 74 1.27 -25.57 8.35
CA SER A 74 1.41 -25.42 6.90
C SER A 74 0.07 -25.39 6.16
N ASP A 75 -0.90 -26.19 6.60
CA ASP A 75 -2.22 -26.26 5.95
C ASP A 75 -2.98 -24.94 6.13
N THR A 76 -2.94 -24.41 7.34
CA THR A 76 -3.52 -23.09 7.66
C THR A 76 -2.81 -21.99 6.88
N PHE A 77 -1.49 -22.07 6.73
CA PHE A 77 -0.74 -21.11 5.92
C PHE A 77 -1.22 -21.09 4.46
N LEU A 78 -1.27 -22.26 3.81
CA LEU A 78 -1.69 -22.38 2.41
C LEU A 78 -3.15 -21.95 2.22
N MET A 79 -4.03 -22.33 3.15
CA MET A 79 -5.43 -21.89 3.15
C MET A 79 -5.55 -20.37 3.27
N ASN A 80 -4.85 -19.75 4.22
CA ASN A 80 -4.88 -18.30 4.41
C ASN A 80 -4.31 -17.55 3.20
N TYR A 81 -3.23 -18.08 2.60
CA TYR A 81 -2.65 -17.51 1.39
C TYR A 81 -3.61 -17.61 0.20
N ALA A 82 -4.24 -18.76 -0.02
CA ALA A 82 -5.24 -18.94 -1.08
C ALA A 82 -6.41 -17.96 -0.91
N ARG A 83 -6.93 -17.83 0.33
CA ARG A 83 -7.98 -16.87 0.67
C ARG A 83 -7.54 -15.42 0.50
N PHE A 84 -6.30 -15.08 0.80
CA PHE A 84 -5.78 -13.74 0.58
C PHE A 84 -5.74 -13.41 -0.93
N CYS A 85 -5.28 -14.36 -1.75
CA CYS A 85 -5.29 -14.23 -3.19
C CYS A 85 -6.72 -14.03 -3.75
N GLU A 86 -7.68 -14.85 -3.32
CA GLU A 86 -9.07 -14.78 -3.81
C GLU A 86 -9.86 -13.58 -3.26
N GLU A 87 -9.81 -13.35 -1.94
CA GLU A 87 -10.64 -12.35 -1.29
C GLU A 87 -10.10 -10.92 -1.40
N VAL A 88 -8.80 -10.76 -1.68
CA VAL A 88 -8.10 -9.46 -1.73
C VAL A 88 -7.46 -9.21 -3.08
N LEU A 89 -6.47 -10.03 -3.49
CA LEU A 89 -5.67 -9.71 -4.69
C LEU A 89 -6.48 -9.80 -5.98
N ALA A 90 -7.33 -10.83 -6.13
CA ALA A 90 -8.16 -11.03 -7.30
C ALA A 90 -9.24 -9.95 -7.49
N LYS A 91 -9.56 -9.19 -6.44
CA LYS A 91 -10.47 -8.03 -6.54
C LYS A 91 -9.80 -6.81 -7.16
N GLY A 92 -8.47 -6.77 -7.24
CA GLY A 92 -7.71 -5.67 -7.81
C GLY A 92 -7.61 -4.42 -6.93
N GLU A 93 -8.55 -4.19 -6.01
CA GLU A 93 -8.57 -3.03 -5.13
C GLU A 93 -8.35 -3.39 -3.65
N LEU A 94 -7.48 -2.61 -2.99
CA LEU A 94 -7.12 -2.74 -1.59
C LEU A 94 -7.28 -1.40 -0.88
N VAL A 95 -8.16 -1.38 0.11
CA VAL A 95 -8.27 -0.30 1.08
C VAL A 95 -7.48 -0.69 2.33
N ILE A 96 -6.32 -0.07 2.51
CA ILE A 96 -5.38 -0.35 3.60
C ILE A 96 -5.55 0.71 4.69
N ARG A 97 -5.78 0.27 5.93
CA ARG A 97 -5.84 1.13 7.11
C ARG A 97 -4.91 0.58 8.18
N THR A 98 -4.20 1.46 8.87
CA THR A 98 -3.33 1.09 9.98
C THR A 98 -3.71 1.83 11.25
N ARG A 99 -3.39 1.26 12.42
CA ARG A 99 -3.57 1.99 13.69
C ARG A 99 -2.59 3.15 13.86
N PHE A 100 -1.49 3.16 13.10
CA PHE A 100 -0.43 4.16 13.22
C PHE A 100 -0.85 5.49 12.55
N GLN A 101 -1.78 5.41 11.60
CA GLN A 101 -2.47 6.55 11.02
C GLN A 101 -3.98 6.26 11.02
N PRO A 102 -4.65 6.40 12.18
CA PRO A 102 -6.01 5.88 12.38
C PRO A 102 -7.05 6.52 11.47
N ASN A 103 -6.79 7.73 10.98
CA ASN A 103 -7.69 8.52 10.13
C ASN A 103 -7.28 8.50 8.65
N VAL A 104 -6.50 7.49 8.22
CA VAL A 104 -5.99 7.39 6.84
C VAL A 104 -6.36 6.03 6.24
N TRP A 105 -7.03 6.08 5.09
CA TRP A 105 -7.38 4.93 4.25
C TRP A 105 -6.65 5.02 2.93
N TYR A 106 -5.60 4.23 2.78
CA TYR A 106 -4.87 4.12 1.52
C TYR A 106 -5.70 3.30 0.54
N ARG A 107 -6.13 3.91 -0.56
CA ARG A 107 -6.90 3.24 -1.63
C ARG A 107 -5.95 2.90 -2.75
N CYS A 108 -5.65 1.62 -2.88
CA CYS A 108 -4.63 1.13 -3.76
C CYS A 108 -5.19 0.13 -4.77
N ILE A 109 -4.63 0.14 -5.97
CA ILE A 109 -4.81 -0.87 -7.01
C ILE A 109 -3.64 -1.84 -6.92
N TYR A 110 -3.93 -3.13 -6.89
CA TYR A 110 -2.93 -4.19 -6.96
C TYR A 110 -2.37 -4.32 -8.38
N LEU A 111 -1.05 -4.27 -8.50
CA LEU A 111 -0.36 -4.44 -9.78
C LEU A 111 0.29 -5.82 -9.89
N SER A 112 1.08 -6.20 -8.89
CA SER A 112 1.79 -7.49 -8.86
C SER A 112 2.32 -7.81 -7.46
N CYS A 113 2.75 -9.05 -7.25
CA CYS A 113 3.34 -9.53 -6.01
C CYS A 113 4.66 -10.24 -6.32
N THR A 114 5.65 -10.09 -5.44
CA THR A 114 6.86 -10.91 -5.52
C THR A 114 6.58 -12.33 -5.06
N GLN A 115 7.39 -13.28 -5.50
CA GLN A 115 7.41 -14.61 -4.87
C GLN A 115 7.72 -14.46 -3.38
N PHE A 116 7.12 -15.31 -2.55
CA PHE A 116 7.44 -15.31 -1.13
C PHE A 116 8.84 -15.86 -0.90
N SER A 117 9.62 -15.14 -0.10
CA SER A 117 10.88 -15.61 0.46
C SER A 117 10.60 -16.32 1.79
N GLN A 118 11.35 -17.39 2.06
CA GLN A 118 11.21 -18.25 3.24
C GLN A 118 9.81 -18.89 3.30
N CYS A 119 9.67 -20.13 2.82
CA CYS A 119 8.50 -20.97 3.10
C CYS A 119 8.92 -22.09 4.05
N ILE A 120 9.57 -21.72 5.16
CA ILE A 120 10.09 -22.66 6.15
C ILE A 120 9.66 -22.12 7.51
N ARG A 121 8.90 -22.92 8.29
CA ARG A 121 8.31 -22.59 9.60
C ARG A 121 7.10 -21.63 9.58
N GLU A 122 6.16 -21.86 8.67
CA GLU A 122 4.84 -21.18 8.70
C GLU A 122 4.89 -19.64 8.72
N MET A 123 5.97 -19.07 8.18
CA MET A 123 6.16 -17.65 7.98
C MET A 123 6.59 -17.41 6.55
N ALA A 124 6.11 -16.32 5.95
CA ALA A 124 6.50 -15.90 4.62
C ALA A 124 6.60 -14.38 4.52
N LYS A 125 7.56 -13.91 3.73
CA LYS A 125 7.71 -12.50 3.38
C LYS A 125 7.61 -12.30 1.88
N PHE A 126 6.72 -11.41 1.45
CA PHE A 126 6.52 -11.05 0.04
C PHE A 126 6.15 -9.56 -0.04
N SER A 127 6.31 -8.95 -1.21
CA SER A 127 5.99 -7.54 -1.41
C SER A 127 4.91 -7.37 -2.47
N LEU A 128 3.92 -6.53 -2.17
CA LEU A 128 2.94 -6.09 -3.15
C LEU A 128 3.43 -4.83 -3.83
N LYS A 129 3.36 -4.77 -5.16
CA LYS A 129 3.39 -3.53 -5.91
C LYS A 129 1.96 -3.02 -6.05
N LEU A 130 1.74 -1.82 -5.55
CA LEU A 130 0.46 -1.15 -5.49
C LEU A 130 0.57 0.20 -6.20
N ASN A 131 -0.50 0.66 -6.83
CA ASN A 131 -0.66 2.04 -7.26
C ASN A 131 -1.71 2.71 -6.37
N GLU A 132 -1.39 3.85 -5.76
CA GLU A 132 -2.37 4.73 -5.12
C GLU A 132 -2.73 5.83 -6.13
N PRO A 133 -3.84 5.70 -6.86
CA PRO A 133 -4.14 6.58 -8.00
C PRO A 133 -4.45 8.01 -7.55
N ASP A 134 -5.02 8.17 -6.35
CA ASP A 134 -5.28 9.48 -5.78
C ASP A 134 -4.88 9.54 -4.29
N PRO A 135 -3.65 10.00 -3.99
CA PRO A 135 -3.19 10.14 -2.62
C PRO A 135 -3.90 11.19 -1.77
N SER A 136 -4.85 11.94 -2.34
CA SER A 136 -5.73 12.83 -1.58
C SER A 136 -7.05 12.15 -1.17
N ASP A 137 -7.38 10.96 -1.70
CA ASP A 137 -8.58 10.19 -1.33
C ASP A 137 -8.32 9.24 -0.15
N ARG A 138 -8.09 9.83 1.03
CA ARG A 138 -7.67 9.11 2.25
C ARG A 138 -8.68 9.11 3.40
N GLY A 139 -9.89 9.61 3.16
CA GLY A 139 -10.96 9.63 4.14
C GLY A 139 -11.55 8.24 4.41
N GLU A 140 -12.38 8.11 5.44
CA GLU A 140 -13.10 6.87 5.74
C GLU A 140 -13.97 6.43 4.56
N THR A 141 -14.72 7.37 4.00
CA THR A 141 -15.43 7.23 2.72
C THR A 141 -14.58 7.78 1.58
N SER A 142 -14.63 7.14 0.41
CA SER A 142 -13.98 7.69 -0.78
C SER A 142 -14.73 8.95 -1.23
N LYS A 143 -13.98 9.97 -1.66
CA LYS A 143 -14.56 11.19 -2.25
C LYS A 143 -15.20 10.97 -3.63
N TYR A 144 -15.03 9.78 -4.21
CA TYR A 144 -15.63 9.39 -5.50
C TYR A 144 -16.91 8.57 -5.35
N ILE A 145 -17.31 8.24 -4.12
CA ILE A 145 -18.59 7.60 -3.85
C ILE A 145 -19.64 8.71 -3.72
N SER A 146 -20.64 8.68 -4.59
CA SER A 146 -21.85 9.52 -4.57
C SER A 146 -22.89 8.98 -3.59
#